data_AF-A0A3D5MGA2-F1
#
_entry.id   AF-A0A3D5MGA2-F1
#
_cell.length_a   1.000
_cell.length_b   1.000
_cell.length_c   1.000
_cell.angle_alpha   90.00
_cell.angle_beta   90.00
_cell.angle_gamma   90.00
#
_symmetry.space_group_name_H-M   'P 1'
#
loop_
_entity.id
_entity.type
_entity.pdbx_description
1 polymer ?
#
loop_
_entity_poly.entity_id
_entity_poly.type
_entity_poly.pdbx_seq_one_letter_code
_entity_poly.pdbx_strand_id
1 'polypeptide(L)'
;MTEILTSPAAQGLWTCLVLAIASASVSITLTQTELFAPLRAAAQKAGHMIGHLFHCFYCISHWVVIAGVAVYRPVIISSGAPIIDWTVSAFFTIALSALFSGVIFKVFLTAMSKKATELQLKKSLAQN
;
A
#
# COMPACT_ATOMS: atom_id res chain seq x y z
N MET A 1 31.04 6.12 -1.69
CA MET A 1 29.76 5.57 -1.20
C MET A 1 28.61 6.59 -1.30
N THR A 2 28.88 7.89 -1.12
CA THR A 2 27.91 9.00 -1.27
C THR A 2 27.52 9.34 -2.73
N GLU A 3 28.37 9.05 -3.72
CA GLU A 3 28.05 9.29 -5.15
C GLU A 3 26.98 8.36 -5.74
N ILE A 4 26.85 7.12 -5.23
CA ILE A 4 25.83 6.18 -5.73
C ILE A 4 24.42 6.65 -5.36
N LEU A 5 24.26 7.20 -4.13
CA LEU A 5 23.00 7.75 -3.61
C LEU A 5 22.57 9.06 -4.26
N THR A 6 23.47 9.75 -4.95
CA THR A 6 23.19 11.04 -5.62
C THR A 6 22.91 10.90 -7.12
N SER A 7 23.03 9.69 -7.67
CA SER A 7 22.64 9.44 -9.06
C SER A 7 21.12 9.63 -9.27
N PRO A 8 20.68 10.16 -10.42
CA PRO A 8 19.24 10.32 -10.72
C PRO A 8 18.47 9.00 -10.61
N ALA A 9 19.09 7.88 -10.98
CA ALA A 9 18.51 6.55 -10.86
C ALA A 9 18.31 6.14 -9.38
N ALA A 10 19.25 6.46 -8.49
CA ALA A 10 19.10 6.19 -7.06
C ALA A 10 17.98 7.04 -6.43
N GLN A 11 17.82 8.29 -6.86
CA GLN A 11 16.70 9.14 -6.44
C GLN A 11 15.35 8.58 -6.94
N GLY A 12 15.29 8.12 -8.19
CA GLY A 12 14.12 7.44 -8.74
C GLY A 12 13.76 6.18 -7.94
N LEU A 13 14.75 5.34 -7.66
CA LEU A 13 14.57 4.13 -6.85
C LEU A 13 14.08 4.45 -5.43
N TRP A 14 14.68 5.45 -4.76
CA TRP A 14 14.26 5.90 -3.44
C TRP A 14 12.80 6.40 -3.45
N THR A 15 12.45 7.20 -4.45
CA THR A 15 11.08 7.71 -4.61
C THR A 15 10.10 6.55 -4.78
N CYS A 16 10.40 5.58 -5.64
CA CYS A 16 9.59 4.38 -5.82
C CYS A 16 9.45 3.56 -4.53
N LEU A 17 10.53 3.41 -3.75
CA LEU A 17 10.48 2.71 -2.47
C LEU A 17 9.53 3.41 -1.47
N VAL A 18 9.67 4.73 -1.32
CA VAL A 18 8.82 5.52 -0.43
C VAL A 18 7.36 5.45 -0.87
N LEU A 19 7.10 5.60 -2.17
CA LEU A 19 5.75 5.49 -2.73
C LEU A 19 5.15 4.10 -2.53
N ALA A 20 5.94 3.04 -2.68
CA ALA A 20 5.48 1.67 -2.46
C ALA A 20 5.04 1.44 -1.00
N ILE A 21 5.85 1.89 -0.02
CA ILE A 21 5.53 1.72 1.40
C ILE A 21 4.31 2.57 1.78
N ALA A 22 4.26 3.83 1.33
CA ALA A 22 3.12 4.72 1.56
C ALA A 22 1.84 4.15 0.95
N SER A 23 1.90 3.69 -0.30
CA SER A 23 0.79 3.05 -1.00
C SER A 23 0.30 1.80 -0.28
N ALA A 24 1.21 0.91 0.12
CA ALA A 24 0.86 -0.30 0.87
C ALA A 24 0.15 0.04 2.18
N SER A 25 0.67 1.04 2.92
CA SER A 25 0.11 1.50 4.18
C SER A 25 -1.30 2.06 3.98
N VAL A 26 -1.48 3.00 3.05
CA VAL A 26 -2.79 3.59 2.71
C VAL A 26 -3.78 2.50 2.28
N SER A 27 -3.35 1.58 1.42
CA SER A 27 -4.22 0.52 0.89
C SER A 27 -4.68 -0.45 1.97
N ILE A 28 -3.79 -0.89 2.85
CA ILE A 28 -4.19 -1.74 3.99
C ILE A 28 -5.11 -0.95 4.93
N THR A 29 -4.81 0.32 5.21
CA THR A 29 -5.68 1.15 6.06
C THR A 29 -7.09 1.27 5.48
N LEU A 30 -7.23 1.62 4.20
CA LEU A 30 -8.54 1.80 3.56
C LEU A 30 -9.32 0.48 3.46
N THR A 31 -8.64 -0.63 3.18
CA THR A 31 -9.32 -1.90 2.90
C THR A 31 -9.56 -2.76 4.15
N GLN A 32 -8.72 -2.65 5.19
CA GLN A 32 -8.75 -3.56 6.35
C GLN A 32 -9.21 -2.90 7.65
N THR A 33 -9.08 -1.59 7.82
CA THR A 33 -9.44 -0.97 9.09
C THR A 33 -10.93 -0.70 9.21
N GLU A 34 -11.44 -0.83 10.44
CA GLU A 34 -12.86 -0.59 10.77
C GLU A 34 -13.27 0.87 10.53
N LEU A 35 -12.33 1.81 10.65
CA LEU A 35 -12.59 3.23 10.41
C LEU A 35 -13.15 3.49 9.00
N PHE A 36 -12.72 2.70 8.01
CA PHE A 36 -13.14 2.83 6.61
C PHE A 36 -14.24 1.83 6.22
N ALA A 37 -14.85 1.12 7.17
CA ALA A 37 -16.02 0.28 6.88
C ALA A 37 -17.20 1.04 6.23
N PRO A 38 -17.55 2.28 6.65
CA PRO A 38 -18.61 3.04 6.00
C PRO A 38 -18.28 3.40 4.55
N LEU A 39 -17.01 3.75 4.26
CA LEU A 39 -16.54 4.03 2.91
C LEU A 39 -16.67 2.79 2.01
N ARG A 40 -16.24 1.62 2.51
CA ARG A 40 -16.37 0.35 1.79
C ARG A 40 -17.82 -0.03 1.52
N ALA A 41 -18.71 0.19 2.49
CA ALA A 41 -20.14 -0.04 2.31
C ALA A 41 -20.76 0.92 1.28
N ALA A 42 -20.37 2.19 1.29
CA ALA A 42 -20.81 3.17 0.29
C ALA A 42 -20.30 2.81 -1.12
N ALA A 43 -19.04 2.41 -1.24
CA ALA A 43 -18.44 1.97 -2.50
C ALA A 43 -19.16 0.74 -3.09
N GLN A 44 -19.58 -0.22 -2.26
CA GLN A 44 -20.37 -1.36 -2.70
C GLN A 44 -21.73 -0.95 -3.27
N LYS A 45 -22.38 0.07 -2.67
CA LYS A 45 -23.65 0.61 -3.18
C LYS A 45 -23.48 1.36 -4.51
N ALA A 46 -22.30 1.94 -4.76
CA ALA A 46 -22.00 2.65 -6.00
C ALA A 46 -21.77 1.71 -7.21
N GLY A 47 -21.57 0.41 -6.97
CA GLY A 47 -21.47 -0.61 -8.01
C GLY A 47 -20.42 -1.67 -7.69
N HIS A 48 -20.59 -2.86 -8.28
CA HIS A 48 -19.76 -4.04 -7.97
C HIS A 48 -18.25 -3.79 -8.19
N MET A 49 -17.87 -3.13 -9.28
CA MET A 49 -16.45 -2.87 -9.58
C MET A 49 -15.80 -1.88 -8.61
N ILE A 50 -16.52 -0.80 -8.24
CA ILE A 50 -16.05 0.19 -7.26
C ILE A 50 -15.98 -0.46 -5.87
N GLY A 51 -16.98 -1.25 -5.52
CA GLY A 51 -16.97 -2.06 -4.31
C GLY A 51 -15.74 -2.98 -4.22
N HIS A 52 -15.45 -3.72 -5.28
CA HIS A 52 -14.29 -4.61 -5.34
C HIS A 52 -12.97 -3.85 -5.16
N LEU A 53 -12.85 -2.68 -5.80
CA LEU A 53 -11.67 -1.82 -5.65
C LEU A 53 -11.39 -1.51 -4.17
N PHE A 54 -12.38 -1.03 -3.41
CA PHE A 54 -12.19 -0.67 -1.99
C PHE A 54 -12.08 -1.86 -1.02
N HIS A 55 -12.21 -3.11 -1.48
CA HIS A 55 -11.95 -4.31 -0.67
C HIS A 55 -10.62 -5.00 -1.02
N CYS A 56 -9.99 -4.60 -2.12
CA CYS A 56 -8.78 -5.19 -2.63
C CYS A 56 -7.59 -4.24 -2.39
N PHE A 57 -6.73 -4.53 -1.40
CA PHE A 57 -5.56 -3.68 -1.10
C PHE A 57 -4.63 -3.53 -2.31
N TYR A 58 -4.47 -4.60 -3.10
CA TYR A 58 -3.68 -4.59 -4.32
C TYR A 58 -4.25 -3.61 -5.35
N CYS A 59 -5.58 -3.63 -5.50
CA CYS A 59 -6.29 -2.78 -6.44
C CYS A 59 -6.17 -1.30 -6.05
N ILE A 60 -6.41 -0.95 -4.77
CA ILE A 60 -6.20 0.43 -4.28
C ILE A 60 -4.74 0.85 -4.46
N SER A 61 -3.77 -0.05 -4.21
CA SER A 61 -2.35 0.26 -4.38
C SER A 61 -2.03 0.69 -5.81
N HIS A 62 -2.70 0.16 -6.84
CA HIS A 62 -2.48 0.60 -8.23
C HIS A 62 -2.79 2.07 -8.38
N TRP A 63 -3.96 2.50 -7.91
CA TRP A 63 -4.42 3.88 -8.05
C TRP A 63 -3.58 4.84 -7.21
N VAL A 64 -3.19 4.43 -6.00
CA VAL A 64 -2.33 5.24 -5.14
C VAL A 64 -0.94 5.40 -5.76
N VAL A 65 -0.35 4.32 -6.30
CA VAL A 65 0.95 4.39 -6.99
C VAL A 65 0.85 5.21 -8.27
N ILE A 66 -0.18 5.00 -9.10
CA ILE A 66 -0.38 5.78 -10.33
C ILE A 66 -0.48 7.27 -10.02
N ALA A 67 -1.26 7.65 -8.99
CA ALA A 67 -1.36 9.02 -8.54
C ALA A 67 0.00 9.56 -8.04
N GLY A 68 0.74 8.76 -7.26
CA GLY A 68 2.09 9.11 -6.81
C GLY A 68 3.06 9.33 -7.96
N VAL A 69 3.12 8.41 -8.93
CA VAL A 69 3.99 8.52 -10.11
C VAL A 69 3.61 9.72 -10.97
N ALA A 70 2.33 10.05 -11.12
CA ALA A 70 1.89 11.23 -11.86
C ALA A 70 2.40 12.55 -11.23
N VAL A 71 2.47 12.59 -9.90
CA VAL A 71 2.95 13.75 -9.13
C VAL A 71 4.48 13.82 -9.09
N TYR A 72 5.14 12.75 -8.66
CA TYR A 72 6.59 12.74 -8.39
C TYR A 72 7.43 12.36 -9.61
N ARG A 73 6.82 11.79 -10.65
CA ARG A 73 7.45 11.43 -11.94
C ARG A 73 8.81 10.72 -11.79
N PRO A 74 8.91 9.66 -10.97
CA PRO A 74 10.17 8.94 -10.81
C PRO A 74 10.60 8.30 -12.14
N VAL A 75 11.91 8.35 -12.40
CA VAL A 75 12.54 7.70 -13.55
C VAL A 75 13.67 6.82 -13.02
N ILE A 76 13.49 5.50 -13.09
CA ILE A 76 14.50 4.51 -12.66
C ILE A 76 15.43 4.14 -13.83
N ILE A 77 14.83 3.98 -15.01
CA ILE A 77 15.50 3.65 -16.27
C ILE A 77 15.05 4.71 -17.28
N SER A 78 16.00 5.24 -18.04
CA SER A 78 15.73 6.22 -19.09
C SER A 78 15.81 5.56 -20.46
N SER A 79 14.71 5.58 -21.19
CA SER A 79 14.63 5.12 -22.58
C SER A 79 14.61 6.25 -23.60
N GLY A 80 14.55 7.51 -23.14
CA GLY A 80 14.30 8.70 -23.96
C GLY A 80 12.81 8.95 -24.22
N ALA A 81 11.91 8.06 -23.78
CA ALA A 81 10.46 8.21 -23.88
C ALA A 81 9.83 8.28 -22.48
N PRO A 82 9.46 9.48 -21.98
CA PRO A 82 9.08 9.67 -20.57
C PRO A 82 7.83 8.89 -20.15
N ILE A 83 6.88 8.66 -21.07
CA ILE A 83 5.66 7.89 -20.79
C ILE A 83 6.00 6.42 -20.50
N ILE A 84 6.94 5.84 -21.25
CA ILE A 84 7.39 4.46 -21.06
C ILE A 84 8.14 4.36 -19.73
N ASP A 85 9.03 5.31 -19.45
CA ASP A 85 9.83 5.34 -18.22
C ASP A 85 8.95 5.45 -16.96
N TRP A 86 7.89 6.27 -16.99
CA TRP A 86 6.93 6.37 -15.90
C TRP A 86 6.07 5.12 -15.77
N THR A 87 5.71 4.49 -16.89
CA THR A 87 4.94 3.23 -16.87
C THR A 87 5.75 2.12 -16.20
N VAL A 88 7.02 1.96 -16.59
CA VAL A 88 7.93 1.00 -15.95
C VAL A 88 8.09 1.30 -14.46
N SER A 89 8.29 2.57 -14.10
CA SER A 89 8.44 3.00 -12.71
C SER A 89 7.17 2.76 -11.89
N ALA A 90 5.98 2.94 -12.48
CA ALA A 90 4.70 2.63 -11.84
C ALA A 90 4.55 1.13 -11.58
N PHE A 91 4.75 0.27 -12.57
CA PHE A 91 4.64 -1.17 -12.37
C PHE A 91 5.68 -1.72 -11.41
N PHE A 92 6.91 -1.19 -11.44
CA PHE A 92 7.94 -1.52 -10.45
C PHE A 92 7.49 -1.15 -9.03
N THR A 93 6.96 0.06 -8.86
CA THR A 93 6.47 0.56 -7.57
C THR A 93 5.25 -0.22 -7.08
N ILE A 94 4.33 -0.60 -7.98
CA ILE A 94 3.18 -1.46 -7.68
C ILE A 94 3.65 -2.83 -7.17
N ALA A 95 4.62 -3.45 -7.85
CA ALA A 95 5.16 -4.73 -7.43
C ALA A 95 5.78 -4.65 -6.03
N LEU A 96 6.58 -3.60 -5.76
CA LEU A 96 7.10 -3.33 -4.42
C LEU A 96 5.98 -3.12 -3.40
N SER A 97 4.96 -2.32 -3.74
CA SER A 97 3.80 -2.05 -2.88
C SER A 97 3.08 -3.34 -2.50
N ALA A 98 2.97 -4.31 -3.41
CA ALA A 98 2.37 -5.61 -3.12
C ALA A 98 3.19 -6.42 -2.11
N LEU A 99 4.52 -6.43 -2.24
CA LEU A 99 5.41 -7.08 -1.27
C LEU A 99 5.29 -6.46 0.12
N PHE A 100 5.34 -5.13 0.21
CA PHE A 100 5.17 -4.42 1.48
C PHE A 100 3.76 -4.59 2.04
N SER A 101 2.72 -4.66 1.21
CA SER A 101 1.37 -4.95 1.66
C SER A 101 1.29 -6.31 2.34
N GLY A 102 1.96 -7.34 1.81
CA GLY A 102 2.04 -8.65 2.45
C GLY A 102 2.73 -8.61 3.83
N VAL A 103 3.82 -7.83 3.96
CA VAL A 103 4.51 -7.64 5.24
C VAL A 103 3.62 -6.90 6.24
N ILE A 104 3.05 -5.76 5.84
CA ILE A 104 2.16 -4.95 6.68
C ILE A 104 0.93 -5.77 7.10
N PHE A 105 0.34 -6.54 6.18
CA PHE A 105 -0.81 -7.37 6.49
C PHE A 105 -0.48 -8.45 7.52
N LYS A 106 0.68 -9.11 7.42
CA LYS A 106 1.13 -10.06 8.47
C LYS A 106 1.29 -9.37 9.82
N VAL A 107 1.94 -8.21 9.86
CA VAL A 107 2.09 -7.42 11.10
C VAL A 107 0.72 -7.06 11.69
N PHE A 108 -0.22 -6.63 10.85
CA PHE A 108 -1.58 -6.29 11.24
C PHE A 108 -2.33 -7.49 11.83
N LEU A 109 -2.26 -8.66 11.19
CA LEU A 109 -2.86 -9.90 11.69
C LEU A 109 -2.27 -10.32 13.04
N THR A 110 -0.94 -10.21 13.21
CA THR A 110 -0.28 -10.50 14.50
C THR A 110 -0.76 -9.55 15.60
N ALA A 111 -0.89 -8.26 15.31
CA ALA A 111 -1.41 -7.28 16.27
C ALA A 111 -2.86 -7.58 16.69
N MET A 112 -3.71 -7.93 15.72
CA MET A 112 -5.11 -8.30 15.98
C MET A 112 -5.24 -9.59 16.80
N SER A 113 -4.42 -10.60 16.48
CA SER A 113 -4.34 -11.85 17.24
C SER A 113 -3.96 -11.60 18.70
N LYS A 114 -2.91 -10.79 18.95
CA LYS A 114 -2.51 -10.41 20.31
C LYS A 114 -3.66 -9.75 21.08
N LYS A 115 -4.35 -8.79 20.47
CA LYS A 115 -5.49 -8.09 21.08
C LYS A 115 -6.64 -9.05 21.42
N ALA A 116 -6.93 -10.01 20.55
CA ALA A 116 -7.95 -11.03 20.80
C ALA A 116 -7.59 -11.91 22.00
N THR A 117 -6.33 -12.39 22.08
CA THR A 117 -5.82 -13.19 23.21
C THR A 117 -5.86 -12.42 24.52
N GLU A 118 -5.44 -11.15 24.55
CA GLU A 118 -5.51 -10.30 25.75
C GLU A 118 -6.95 -10.11 26.23
N LEU A 119 -7.91 -9.96 25.31
CA LEU A 119 -9.32 -9.82 25.64
C LEU A 119 -9.88 -11.12 26.23
N GLN A 120 -9.47 -12.28 25.71
CA GLN A 120 -9.86 -13.58 26.25
C GLN A 120 -9.28 -13.81 27.66
N LEU A 121 -8.00 -13.47 27.88
CA LEU A 121 -7.36 -13.60 29.19
C LEU A 121 -8.03 -12.70 30.25
N LYS A 122 -8.36 -11.45 29.88
CA LYS A 122 -9.09 -10.54 30.77
C LYS A 122 -10.47 -11.09 31.15
N LYS A 123 -11.18 -11.72 30.20
CA LYS A 123 -12.47 -12.35 30.48
C LYS A 123 -12.34 -13.54 31.43
N SER A 124 -11.33 -14.42 31.26
CA SER A 124 -11.14 -15.56 32.15
C SER A 124 -10.71 -15.16 33.56
N LEU A 125 -9.92 -14.09 33.71
CA LEU A 125 -9.53 -13.57 35.02
C LEU A 125 -10.68 -12.88 35.77
N ALA A 126 -11.67 -12.32 35.06
CA ALA A 126 -12.85 -11.70 35.66
C ALA A 126 -13.94 -12.72 36.03
N GLN A 127 -13.82 -13.98 35.60
CA GLN A 127 -14.74 -15.07 35.91
C GLN A 127 -14.27 -15.98 37.06
N ASN A 128 -13.04 -15.77 37.55
CA ASN A 128 -12.49 -16.37 38.76
C ASN A 128 -12.54 -15.37 39.92
#